data_AF-A0A6I2H379-F1
#
_entry.id   AF-A0A6I2H379-F1
#
_cell.length_a   1.000
_cell.length_b   1.000
_cell.length_c   1.000
_cell.angle_alpha   90.00
_cell.angle_beta   90.00
_cell.angle_gamma   90.00
#
_symmetry.space_group_name_H-M   'P 1'
#
loop_
_entity.id
_entity.type
_entity.pdbx_description
1 polymer ?
#
loop_
_entity_poly.entity_id
_entity_poly.type
_entity_poly.pdbx_seq_one_letter_code
_entity_poly.pdbx_strand_id
1 'polypeptide(L)'
;MLRPVALLALLLASTPAAAVETMRISMGDVEGAEVRISGPGLRFGGDSEEGDFVRVGAAEARVRRRGGGGLEVNGAPILGDAVRFRAETESPDAGVAEVAPLRAGGREVRGEVVVRLAGTRLQLINVLPLEDYLAAVLGSEMPVSFPLEALKAQAVAARTYALQKKLEAYGSPFHMGSSVLHQVYGGMDREDARTRAAVAATRGQVLTYELAPIEAYFHASCGGRTESGAAALQRDLPYLKPVDCPCGELPASHWSAQVSTAEMDAALRFASAGLRTAARTATGRVSRVAAGARSLDAAQLRQRLGYTRIKSLSFDVERNAQGFRFTGRGYGHGAGLCQWGAKVLADRGQGYKDILAHYYPGAELQQLY
;
A
#
# COMPACT_ATOMS: atom_id res chain seq x y z
N MET A 1 45.19 21.21 -52.69
CA MET A 1 43.89 20.53 -52.82
C MET A 1 43.65 19.69 -51.57
N LEU A 2 42.80 20.14 -50.65
CA LEU A 2 42.18 19.33 -49.60
C LEU A 2 40.88 20.03 -49.19
N ARG A 3 39.77 19.30 -49.31
CA ARG A 3 38.39 19.75 -49.06
C ARG A 3 38.14 19.89 -47.54
N PRO A 4 37.31 20.84 -47.06
CA PRO A 4 36.83 20.80 -45.69
C PRO A 4 35.68 19.78 -45.59
N VAL A 5 35.81 18.82 -44.68
CA VAL A 5 34.71 17.94 -44.26
C VAL A 5 33.86 18.75 -43.28
N ALA A 6 32.64 19.08 -43.69
CA ALA A 6 31.62 19.60 -42.78
C ALA A 6 31.13 18.44 -41.90
N LEU A 7 31.48 18.47 -40.61
CA LEU A 7 30.86 17.63 -39.60
C LEU A 7 29.47 18.21 -39.32
N LEU A 8 28.43 17.58 -39.86
CA LEU A 8 27.04 17.90 -39.55
C LEU A 8 26.75 17.41 -38.13
N ALA A 9 26.67 18.34 -37.17
CA ALA A 9 26.19 18.08 -35.83
C ALA A 9 24.67 17.81 -35.88
N LEU A 10 24.27 16.54 -36.01
CA LEU A 10 22.92 16.14 -35.63
C LEU A 10 22.82 16.15 -34.10
N LEU A 11 22.40 17.29 -33.55
CA LEU A 11 21.74 17.35 -32.25
C LEU A 11 20.37 16.68 -32.39
N LEU A 12 20.35 15.34 -32.38
CA LEU A 12 19.16 14.62 -31.96
C LEU A 12 19.10 14.78 -30.45
N ALA A 13 18.33 15.77 -30.00
CA ALA A 13 17.72 15.72 -28.68
C ALA A 13 16.74 14.54 -28.67
N SER A 14 17.27 13.32 -28.55
CA SER A 14 16.48 12.20 -28.06
C SER A 14 16.21 12.53 -26.60
N THR A 15 15.06 13.11 -26.30
CA THR A 15 14.49 13.00 -24.97
C THR A 15 14.48 11.51 -24.67
N PRO A 16 15.24 11.00 -23.68
CA PRO A 16 15.00 9.64 -23.25
C PRO A 16 13.55 9.64 -22.79
N ALA A 17 12.69 8.86 -23.45
CA ALA A 17 11.42 8.50 -22.86
C ALA A 17 11.79 7.78 -21.55
N ALA A 18 11.82 8.53 -20.45
CA ALA A 18 12.13 7.97 -19.15
C ALA A 18 11.11 6.86 -18.93
N ALA A 19 11.59 5.62 -18.84
CA ALA A 19 10.72 4.48 -18.59
C ALA A 19 9.86 4.81 -17.37
N VAL A 20 8.54 4.87 -17.58
CA VAL A 20 7.60 5.19 -16.50
C VAL A 20 7.64 4.02 -15.53
N GLU A 21 8.09 4.28 -14.31
CA GLU A 21 8.18 3.25 -13.27
C GLU A 21 6.78 2.68 -12.99
N THR A 22 6.58 1.37 -13.23
CA THR A 22 5.29 0.68 -13.06
C THR A 22 5.23 -0.18 -11.79
N MET A 23 4.03 -0.29 -11.23
CA MET A 23 3.71 -1.17 -10.11
C MET A 23 2.79 -2.30 -10.55
N ARG A 24 3.01 -3.50 -10.01
CA ARG A 24 2.14 -4.68 -10.18
C ARG A 24 1.48 -4.99 -8.84
N ILE A 25 0.18 -4.75 -8.72
CA ILE A 25 -0.57 -4.83 -7.47
C ILE A 25 -1.57 -5.98 -7.54
N SER A 26 -1.45 -6.97 -6.66
CA SER A 26 -2.44 -8.05 -6.59
C SER A 26 -3.77 -7.50 -6.06
N MET A 27 -4.83 -7.69 -6.84
CA MET A 27 -6.21 -7.33 -6.49
C MET A 27 -6.93 -8.47 -5.75
N GLY A 28 -6.28 -9.62 -5.60
CA GLY A 28 -6.80 -10.81 -4.92
C GLY A 28 -7.08 -11.98 -5.86
N ASP A 29 -7.43 -13.11 -5.24
CA ASP A 29 -7.96 -14.28 -5.93
C ASP A 29 -9.42 -14.02 -6.31
N VAL A 30 -9.83 -14.58 -7.44
CA VAL A 30 -11.20 -14.44 -7.96
C VAL A 30 -12.04 -15.59 -7.40
N GLU A 31 -13.18 -15.24 -6.81
CA GLU A 31 -14.20 -16.20 -6.39
C GLU A 31 -14.95 -16.71 -7.64
N GLY A 32 -14.48 -17.83 -8.19
CA GLY A 32 -15.14 -18.51 -9.32
C GLY A 32 -14.17 -18.93 -10.42
N ALA A 33 -14.74 -19.44 -11.52
CA ALA A 33 -13.98 -19.94 -12.67
C ALA A 33 -13.84 -18.90 -13.80
N GLU A 34 -14.42 -17.70 -13.65
CA GLU A 34 -14.47 -16.65 -14.65
C GLU A 34 -14.13 -15.28 -14.06
N VAL A 35 -13.39 -14.47 -14.83
CA VAL A 35 -13.24 -13.03 -14.64
C VAL A 35 -13.80 -12.29 -15.85
N ARG A 36 -14.50 -11.18 -15.60
CA ARG A 36 -14.92 -10.23 -16.63
C ARG A 36 -14.04 -9.00 -16.63
N ILE A 37 -13.55 -8.62 -17.80
CA ILE A 37 -12.76 -7.41 -18.05
C ILE A 37 -13.50 -6.58 -19.10
N SER A 38 -13.73 -5.30 -18.84
CA SER A 38 -14.34 -4.38 -19.81
C SER A 38 -13.66 -3.02 -19.80
N GLY A 39 -13.77 -2.29 -20.91
CA GLY A 39 -13.21 -0.97 -21.10
C GLY A 39 -13.31 -0.53 -22.57
N PRO A 40 -13.16 0.77 -22.86
CA PRO A 40 -13.18 1.26 -24.23
C PRO A 40 -11.99 0.70 -25.02
N GLY A 41 -12.23 0.37 -26.30
CA GLY A 41 -11.18 -0.13 -27.20
C GLY A 41 -10.43 -1.35 -26.68
N LEU A 42 -11.04 -2.17 -25.80
CA LEU A 42 -10.37 -3.24 -25.05
C LEU A 42 -9.49 -4.12 -25.93
N ARG A 43 -8.26 -4.38 -25.46
CA ARG A 43 -7.29 -5.24 -26.13
C ARG A 43 -6.67 -6.20 -25.13
N PHE A 44 -6.17 -7.33 -25.63
CA PHE A 44 -5.45 -8.30 -24.81
C PHE A 44 -4.23 -8.86 -25.53
N GLY A 45 -3.25 -9.32 -24.75
CA GLY A 45 -1.99 -9.88 -25.23
C GLY A 45 -1.28 -10.70 -24.16
N GLY A 46 -0.08 -11.18 -24.49
CA GLY A 46 0.78 -11.83 -23.52
C GLY A 46 1.21 -10.86 -22.41
N ASP A 47 1.49 -11.37 -21.21
CA ASP A 47 2.01 -10.56 -20.09
C ASP A 47 3.49 -10.21 -20.32
N SER A 48 3.73 -9.24 -21.20
CA SER A 48 5.03 -8.65 -21.47
C SER A 48 4.88 -7.15 -21.74
N GLU A 49 5.92 -6.37 -21.50
CA GLU A 49 5.89 -4.92 -21.74
C GLU A 49 5.84 -4.57 -23.24
N GLU A 50 6.48 -5.39 -24.07
CA GLU A 50 6.55 -5.23 -25.55
C GLU A 50 5.53 -6.11 -26.29
N GLY A 51 4.59 -6.72 -25.59
CA GLY A 51 3.66 -7.69 -26.17
C GLY A 51 2.72 -7.06 -27.19
N ASP A 52 2.38 -7.82 -28.23
CA ASP A 52 1.33 -7.42 -29.18
C ASP A 52 -0.06 -7.56 -28.55
N PHE A 53 -0.89 -6.53 -28.71
CA PHE A 53 -2.27 -6.49 -28.20
C PHE A 53 -3.29 -6.55 -29.33
N VAL A 54 -4.11 -7.60 -29.30
CA VAL A 54 -5.22 -7.79 -30.25
C VAL A 54 -6.51 -7.22 -29.69
N ARG A 55 -7.31 -6.60 -30.56
CA ARG A 55 -8.59 -6.00 -30.17
C ARG A 55 -9.59 -7.08 -29.76
N VAL A 56 -10.28 -6.85 -28.63
CA VAL A 56 -11.45 -7.64 -28.25
C VAL A 56 -12.63 -7.15 -29.08
N GLY A 57 -13.22 -8.03 -29.90
CA GLY A 57 -14.35 -7.68 -30.76
C GLY A 57 -15.67 -7.41 -30.00
N ALA A 58 -15.70 -7.70 -28.70
CA ALA A 58 -16.83 -7.46 -27.82
C ALA A 58 -16.50 -6.36 -26.80
N ALA A 59 -17.54 -5.76 -26.20
CA ALA A 59 -17.38 -4.74 -25.14
C ALA A 59 -16.76 -5.30 -23.84
N GLU A 60 -16.73 -6.62 -23.69
CA GLU A 60 -16.21 -7.32 -22.52
C GLU A 60 -15.44 -8.58 -22.96
N ALA A 61 -14.37 -8.90 -22.22
CA ALA A 61 -13.65 -10.16 -22.29
C ALA A 61 -13.96 -11.02 -21.05
N ARG A 62 -14.29 -12.29 -21.29
CA ARG A 62 -14.45 -13.32 -20.26
C ARG A 62 -13.21 -14.21 -20.24
N VAL A 63 -12.50 -14.21 -19.12
CA VAL A 63 -11.30 -15.04 -18.91
C VAL A 63 -11.67 -16.22 -18.03
N ARG A 64 -11.34 -17.44 -18.47
CA ARG A 64 -11.65 -18.67 -17.73
C ARG A 64 -10.45 -19.60 -17.65
N ARG A 65 -10.45 -20.46 -16.62
CA ARG A 65 -9.57 -21.63 -16.55
C ARG A 65 -10.13 -22.75 -17.44
N ARG A 66 -9.27 -23.39 -18.22
CA ARG A 66 -9.64 -24.58 -19.01
C ARG A 66 -9.55 -25.86 -18.16
N GLY A 67 -10.41 -26.85 -18.48
CA GLY A 67 -10.48 -28.13 -17.77
C GLY A 67 -9.16 -28.94 -17.76
N GLY A 68 -8.30 -28.75 -18.78
CA GLY A 68 -6.97 -29.38 -18.88
C GLY A 68 -5.80 -28.51 -18.38
N GLY A 69 -6.07 -27.36 -17.75
CA GLY A 69 -5.06 -26.36 -17.44
C GLY A 69 -4.92 -25.29 -18.53
N GLY A 70 -4.35 -24.15 -18.16
CA GLY A 70 -4.26 -22.96 -19.02
C GLY A 70 -5.50 -22.07 -18.98
N LEU A 71 -5.44 -20.99 -19.74
CA LEU A 71 -6.45 -19.95 -19.80
C LEU A 71 -7.14 -19.90 -21.16
N GLU A 72 -8.36 -19.37 -21.17
CA GLU A 72 -9.07 -18.96 -22.37
C GLU A 72 -9.65 -17.55 -22.22
N VAL A 73 -9.74 -16.83 -23.33
CA VAL A 73 -10.40 -15.52 -23.44
C VAL A 73 -11.54 -15.66 -24.44
N ASN A 74 -12.77 -15.40 -24.01
CA ASN A 74 -13.98 -15.54 -24.82
C ASN A 74 -14.13 -16.93 -25.49
N GLY A 75 -13.64 -17.98 -24.83
CA GLY A 75 -13.66 -19.36 -25.32
C GLY A 75 -12.49 -19.74 -26.24
N ALA A 76 -11.61 -18.80 -26.60
CA ALA A 76 -10.39 -19.08 -27.34
C ALA A 76 -9.23 -19.36 -26.37
N PRO A 77 -8.49 -20.47 -26.51
CA PRO A 77 -7.35 -20.76 -25.65
C PRO A 77 -6.22 -19.75 -25.88
N ILE A 78 -5.53 -19.37 -24.82
CA ILE A 78 -4.31 -18.57 -24.90
C ILE A 78 -3.07 -19.41 -24.55
N LEU A 79 -1.91 -18.98 -25.03
CA LEU A 79 -0.62 -19.54 -24.64
C LEU A 79 -0.17 -18.93 -23.31
N GLY A 80 0.33 -19.77 -22.40
CA GLY A 80 0.84 -19.35 -21.09
C GLY A 80 -0.20 -19.39 -19.96
N ASP A 81 0.22 -18.93 -18.78
CA ASP A 81 -0.58 -18.89 -17.56
C ASP A 81 -1.11 -17.48 -17.24
N ALA A 82 -0.86 -16.49 -18.09
CA ALA A 82 -1.28 -15.11 -17.88
C ALA A 82 -1.70 -14.41 -19.19
N VAL A 83 -2.68 -13.51 -19.08
CA VAL A 83 -3.11 -12.61 -20.16
C VAL A 83 -3.21 -11.19 -19.61
N ARG A 84 -2.71 -10.22 -20.38
CA ARG A 84 -2.74 -8.80 -20.03
C ARG A 84 -3.78 -8.07 -20.86
N PHE A 85 -4.50 -7.14 -20.23
CA PHE A 85 -5.55 -6.33 -20.83
C PHE A 85 -5.22 -4.84 -20.68
N ARG A 86 -5.50 -4.08 -21.73
CA ARG A 86 -5.45 -2.60 -21.74
C ARG A 86 -6.71 -2.05 -22.42
N ALA A 87 -7.18 -0.90 -21.96
CA ALA A 87 -8.21 -0.13 -22.64
C ALA A 87 -7.55 1.08 -23.31
N GLU A 88 -8.03 1.39 -24.51
CA GLU A 88 -7.49 2.45 -25.35
C GLU A 88 -8.65 3.28 -25.88
N THR A 89 -8.52 4.61 -25.80
CA THR A 89 -9.38 5.55 -26.50
C THR A 89 -8.60 6.23 -27.62
N GLU A 90 -9.21 6.33 -28.80
CA GLU A 90 -8.65 7.13 -29.89
C GLU A 90 -8.71 8.60 -29.48
N SER A 91 -7.55 9.26 -29.36
CA SER A 91 -7.48 10.71 -29.17
C SER A 91 -7.67 11.39 -30.54
N PRO A 92 -8.65 12.30 -30.69
CA PRO A 92 -8.91 12.98 -31.96
C PRO A 92 -7.73 13.80 -32.49
N ASP A 93 -6.86 14.29 -31.59
CA ASP A 93 -5.91 15.37 -31.91
C ASP A 93 -4.44 14.93 -32.05
N ALA A 94 -4.09 13.66 -31.79
CA ALA A 94 -2.69 13.24 -31.76
C ALA A 94 -2.34 11.91 -32.44
N GLY A 95 -3.32 11.09 -32.86
CA GLY A 95 -3.01 9.76 -33.42
C GLY A 95 -2.33 8.79 -32.43
N VAL A 96 -2.23 9.17 -31.16
CA VAL A 96 -1.74 8.35 -30.05
C VAL A 96 -2.95 7.88 -29.26
N ALA A 97 -3.08 6.56 -29.09
CA ALA A 97 -4.11 5.98 -28.23
C ALA A 97 -3.81 6.34 -26.76
N GLU A 98 -4.78 6.92 -26.07
CA GLU A 98 -4.67 7.16 -24.63
C GLU A 98 -5.12 5.93 -23.85
N VAL A 99 -4.38 5.59 -22.79
CA VAL A 99 -4.76 4.49 -21.89
C VAL A 99 -5.99 4.91 -21.09
N ALA A 100 -7.07 4.17 -21.29
CA ALA A 100 -8.34 4.39 -20.62
C ALA A 100 -8.51 3.47 -19.40
N PRO A 101 -9.40 3.83 -18.45
CA PRO A 101 -9.77 2.95 -17.36
C PRO A 101 -10.34 1.59 -17.81
N LEU A 102 -10.09 0.57 -16.98
CA LEU A 102 -10.62 -0.77 -17.12
C LEU A 102 -11.49 -1.11 -15.92
N ARG A 103 -12.55 -1.88 -16.15
CA ARG A 103 -13.26 -2.59 -15.10
C ARG A 103 -12.82 -4.05 -15.10
N ALA A 104 -12.30 -4.53 -13.96
CA ALA A 104 -11.86 -5.89 -13.77
C ALA A 104 -12.52 -6.50 -12.53
N GLY A 105 -13.36 -7.51 -12.75
CA GLY A 105 -14.25 -8.00 -11.71
C GLY A 105 -15.16 -6.88 -11.20
N GLY A 106 -15.13 -6.63 -9.89
CA GLY A 106 -15.95 -5.58 -9.25
C GLY A 106 -15.30 -4.19 -9.16
N ARG A 107 -14.09 -3.98 -9.70
CA ARG A 107 -13.32 -2.75 -9.49
C ARG A 107 -12.96 -2.04 -10.79
N GLU A 108 -12.94 -0.72 -10.74
CA GLU A 108 -12.46 0.15 -11.82
C GLU A 108 -11.05 0.65 -11.51
N VAL A 109 -10.13 0.49 -12.47
CA VAL A 109 -8.70 0.71 -12.30
C VAL A 109 -8.07 1.41 -13.51
N ARG A 110 -7.00 2.15 -13.25
CA ARG A 110 -6.12 2.70 -14.30
C ARG A 110 -5.07 1.69 -14.75
N GLY A 111 -4.46 1.99 -15.89
CA GLY A 111 -3.39 1.19 -16.47
C GLY A 111 -3.96 -0.09 -17.08
N GLU A 112 -3.35 -1.20 -16.71
CA GLU A 112 -3.58 -2.49 -17.33
C GLU A 112 -3.92 -3.55 -16.28
N VAL A 113 -4.54 -4.64 -16.70
CA VAL A 113 -4.91 -5.75 -15.82
C VAL A 113 -4.37 -7.06 -16.37
N VAL A 114 -3.65 -7.79 -15.55
CA VAL A 114 -3.22 -9.16 -15.82
C VAL A 114 -4.14 -10.12 -15.09
N VAL A 115 -4.68 -11.07 -15.83
CA VAL A 115 -5.37 -12.25 -15.26
C VAL A 115 -4.41 -13.42 -15.35
N ARG A 116 -4.05 -13.99 -14.20
CA ARG A 116 -3.09 -15.09 -14.10
C ARG A 116 -3.72 -16.34 -13.49
N LEU A 117 -3.36 -17.50 -13.99
CA LEU A 117 -3.69 -18.80 -13.41
C LEU A 117 -2.66 -19.17 -12.34
N ALA A 118 -3.06 -19.15 -11.08
CA ALA A 118 -2.25 -19.58 -9.94
C ALA A 118 -2.80 -20.93 -9.42
N GLY A 119 -2.22 -22.03 -9.89
CA GLY A 119 -2.72 -23.38 -9.59
C GLY A 119 -4.11 -23.60 -10.20
N THR A 120 -5.15 -23.65 -9.35
CA THR A 120 -6.54 -23.80 -9.79
C THR A 120 -7.33 -22.49 -9.76
N ARG A 121 -6.74 -21.40 -9.28
CA ARG A 121 -7.42 -20.11 -9.08
C ARG A 121 -7.00 -19.09 -10.14
N LEU A 122 -7.91 -18.17 -10.44
CA LEU A 122 -7.59 -16.97 -11.20
C LEU A 122 -7.20 -15.87 -10.22
N GLN A 123 -6.10 -15.18 -10.52
CA GLN A 123 -5.60 -14.05 -9.77
C GLN A 123 -5.63 -12.80 -10.65
N LEU A 124 -6.08 -11.68 -10.08
CA LEU A 124 -6.06 -10.38 -10.73
C LEU A 124 -4.87 -9.55 -10.26
N ILE A 125 -4.14 -8.99 -11.20
CA ILE A 125 -3.00 -8.10 -10.93
C ILE A 125 -3.19 -6.82 -11.75
N ASN A 126 -3.21 -5.67 -11.10
CA ASN A 126 -3.25 -4.38 -11.77
C ASN A 126 -1.83 -3.87 -12.01
N VAL A 127 -1.52 -3.49 -13.25
CA VAL A 127 -0.25 -2.94 -13.68
C VAL A 127 -0.46 -1.47 -14.05
N LEU A 128 0.18 -0.55 -13.33
CA LEU A 128 -0.06 0.88 -13.51
C LEU A 128 1.18 1.72 -13.18
N PRO A 129 1.29 2.96 -13.71
CA PRO A 129 2.33 3.90 -13.31
C PRO A 129 2.35 4.12 -11.79
N LEU A 130 3.55 4.20 -11.21
CA LEU A 130 3.74 4.40 -9.77
C LEU A 130 2.98 5.62 -9.25
N GLU A 131 2.99 6.73 -9.98
CA GLU A 131 2.31 7.96 -9.56
C GLU A 131 0.77 7.80 -9.53
N ASP A 132 0.19 7.06 -10.48
CA ASP A 132 -1.26 6.77 -10.46
C ASP A 132 -1.62 5.82 -9.32
N TYR A 133 -0.77 4.82 -9.06
CA TYR A 133 -0.92 3.95 -7.91
C TYR A 133 -0.95 4.76 -6.60
N LEU A 134 -0.02 5.70 -6.43
CA LEU A 134 0.09 6.50 -5.23
C LEU A 134 -1.11 7.41 -5.00
N ALA A 135 -1.71 7.97 -6.06
CA ALA A 135 -2.88 8.82 -5.94
C ALA A 135 -4.07 8.08 -5.30
N ALA A 136 -4.26 6.81 -5.67
CA ALA A 136 -5.31 5.94 -5.11
C ALA A 136 -4.96 5.40 -3.72
N VAL A 137 -3.68 5.10 -3.44
CA VAL A 137 -3.22 4.72 -2.10
C VAL A 137 -3.46 5.86 -1.11
N LEU A 138 -3.13 7.09 -1.49
CA LEU A 138 -3.26 8.24 -0.58
C LEU A 138 -4.71 8.46 -0.13
N GLY A 139 -5.67 8.43 -1.06
CA GLY A 139 -7.08 8.58 -0.71
C GLY A 139 -7.68 7.35 -0.02
N SER A 140 -6.98 6.22 -0.06
CA SER A 140 -7.33 5.02 0.72
C SER A 140 -6.79 5.07 2.16
N GLU A 141 -5.64 5.70 2.37
CA GLU A 141 -4.88 5.66 3.63
C GLU A 141 -5.05 6.90 4.51
N MET A 142 -5.19 8.09 3.92
CA MET A 142 -5.26 9.35 4.64
C MET A 142 -6.50 10.14 4.22
N PRO A 143 -7.26 10.75 5.15
CA PRO A 143 -8.40 11.59 4.78
C PRO A 143 -7.97 12.73 3.84
N VAL A 144 -8.62 12.84 2.69
CA VAL A 144 -8.28 13.84 1.66
C VAL A 144 -8.42 15.29 2.15
N SER A 145 -9.19 15.51 3.22
CA SER A 145 -9.35 16.79 3.90
C SER A 145 -8.15 17.21 4.75
N PHE A 146 -7.16 16.34 4.95
CA PHE A 146 -5.94 16.71 5.68
C PHE A 146 -5.15 17.79 4.93
N PRO A 147 -4.32 18.58 5.64
CA PRO A 147 -3.48 19.61 5.03
C PRO A 147 -2.60 19.04 3.92
N LEU A 148 -2.35 19.85 2.89
CA LEU A 148 -1.59 19.40 1.71
C LEU A 148 -0.18 18.92 2.08
N GLU A 149 0.47 19.56 3.06
CA GLU A 149 1.80 19.15 3.53
C GLU A 149 1.80 17.76 4.20
N ALA A 150 0.72 17.39 4.90
CA ALA A 150 0.56 16.04 5.43
C ALA A 150 0.34 15.02 4.30
N LEU A 151 -0.45 15.36 3.29
CA LEU A 151 -0.65 14.52 2.10
C LEU A 151 0.66 14.34 1.31
N LYS A 152 1.48 15.39 1.16
CA LYS A 152 2.81 15.32 0.53
C LYS A 152 3.76 14.41 1.31
N ALA A 153 3.79 14.50 2.64
CA ALA A 153 4.59 13.60 3.48
C ALA A 153 4.13 12.14 3.28
N GLN A 154 2.82 11.90 3.28
CA GLN A 154 2.27 10.57 2.99
C GLN A 154 2.62 10.08 1.58
N ALA A 155 2.63 10.96 0.56
CA ALA A 155 3.02 10.63 -0.81
C ALA A 155 4.46 10.10 -0.87
N VAL A 156 5.41 10.82 -0.26
CA VAL A 156 6.82 10.41 -0.22
C VAL A 156 6.99 9.10 0.55
N ALA A 157 6.38 8.96 1.72
CA ALA A 157 6.46 7.73 2.51
C ALA A 157 5.86 6.54 1.75
N ALA A 158 4.68 6.72 1.13
CA ALA A 158 4.03 5.68 0.35
C ALA A 158 4.84 5.28 -0.89
N ARG A 159 5.43 6.25 -1.62
CA ARG A 159 6.31 5.99 -2.77
C ARG A 159 7.53 5.20 -2.37
N THR A 160 8.18 5.62 -1.30
CA THR A 160 9.39 4.96 -0.79
C THR A 160 9.09 3.51 -0.41
N TYR A 161 8.02 3.29 0.35
CA TYR A 161 7.58 1.94 0.73
C TYR A 161 7.24 1.07 -0.49
N ALA A 162 6.53 1.63 -1.47
CA ALA A 162 6.15 0.91 -2.69
C ALA A 162 7.38 0.46 -3.49
N LEU A 163 8.38 1.34 -3.65
CA LEU A 163 9.63 1.02 -4.32
C LEU A 163 10.45 -0.01 -3.53
N GLN A 164 10.52 0.12 -2.20
CA GLN A 164 11.21 -0.85 -1.36
C GLN A 164 10.58 -2.25 -1.48
N LYS A 165 9.25 -2.35 -1.46
CA LYS A 165 8.54 -3.63 -1.65
C LYS A 165 8.68 -4.18 -3.06
N LYS A 166 8.76 -3.33 -4.08
CA LYS A 166 9.11 -3.75 -5.45
C LYS A 166 10.50 -4.40 -5.49
N LEU A 167 11.49 -3.84 -4.80
CA LEU A 167 12.84 -4.42 -4.71
C LEU A 167 12.84 -5.77 -3.96
N GLU A 168 12.14 -5.88 -2.82
CA GLU A 168 12.01 -7.14 -2.08
C GLU A 168 11.28 -8.23 -2.88
N ALA A 169 10.33 -7.84 -3.72
CA ALA A 169 9.52 -8.73 -4.54
C ALA A 169 10.11 -8.99 -5.93
N TYR A 170 11.41 -8.76 -6.14
CA TYR A 170 12.04 -9.02 -7.43
C TYR A 170 11.84 -10.48 -7.88
N GLY A 171 11.33 -10.67 -9.11
CA GLY A 171 10.96 -11.99 -9.64
C GLY A 171 9.58 -12.51 -9.21
N SER A 172 8.85 -11.78 -8.35
CA SER A 172 7.45 -12.08 -8.03
C SER A 172 6.51 -11.60 -9.15
N PRO A 173 5.38 -12.29 -9.40
CA PRO A 173 4.33 -11.84 -10.33
C PRO A 173 3.71 -10.47 -9.97
N PHE A 174 3.78 -10.08 -8.70
CA PHE A 174 3.29 -8.80 -8.20
C PHE A 174 4.18 -8.29 -7.05
N HIS A 175 4.23 -6.96 -6.88
CA HIS A 175 5.07 -6.29 -5.89
C HIS A 175 4.39 -6.18 -4.51
N MET A 176 3.07 -5.97 -4.49
CA MET A 176 2.30 -5.81 -3.26
C MET A 176 0.89 -6.41 -3.39
N GLY A 177 0.35 -6.93 -2.28
CA GLY A 177 -1.05 -7.33 -2.18
C GLY A 177 -1.95 -6.19 -1.65
N SER A 178 -3.21 -6.13 -2.06
CA SER A 178 -4.17 -5.05 -1.71
C SER A 178 -4.78 -5.13 -0.29
N SER A 179 -4.12 -5.76 0.68
CA SER A 179 -4.69 -6.01 2.02
C SER A 179 -4.21 -4.99 3.06
N VAL A 180 -4.87 -4.98 4.23
CA VAL A 180 -4.54 -4.13 5.41
C VAL A 180 -3.16 -4.39 6.01
N LEU A 181 -2.46 -5.44 5.57
CA LEU A 181 -1.08 -5.73 5.98
C LEU A 181 -0.06 -4.99 5.11
N HIS A 182 -0.50 -4.41 3.98
CA HIS A 182 0.25 -3.52 3.10
C HIS A 182 -0.54 -2.21 2.91
N GLN A 183 -0.24 -1.47 1.84
CA GLN A 183 -1.00 -0.28 1.45
C GLN A 183 -2.37 -0.68 0.88
N VAL A 184 -3.42 -0.01 1.35
CA VAL A 184 -4.78 -0.19 0.83
C VAL A 184 -4.86 0.45 -0.56
N TYR A 185 -5.20 -0.37 -1.55
CA TYR A 185 -5.42 0.06 -2.92
C TYR A 185 -6.87 -0.20 -3.33
N GLY A 186 -7.65 0.86 -3.52
CA GLY A 186 -9.06 0.78 -3.92
C GLY A 186 -9.35 1.13 -5.37
N GLY A 187 -8.33 1.27 -6.22
CA GLY A 187 -8.52 1.70 -7.61
C GLY A 187 -9.00 3.15 -7.72
N MET A 188 -9.73 3.46 -8.79
CA MET A 188 -10.12 4.84 -9.12
C MET A 188 -11.08 5.47 -8.11
N ASP A 189 -11.87 4.66 -7.40
CA ASP A 189 -12.84 5.12 -6.38
C ASP A 189 -12.19 5.86 -5.21
N ARG A 190 -10.86 5.77 -5.07
CA ARG A 190 -10.09 6.36 -3.98
C ARG A 190 -9.19 7.50 -4.44
N GLU A 191 -9.25 7.88 -5.71
CA GLU A 191 -8.52 9.03 -6.23
C GLU A 191 -9.23 10.33 -5.86
N ASP A 192 -8.46 11.37 -5.57
CA ASP A 192 -8.96 12.73 -5.34
C ASP A 192 -8.01 13.73 -5.97
N ALA A 193 -8.51 14.89 -6.41
CA ALA A 193 -7.68 15.94 -7.00
C ALA A 193 -6.57 16.41 -6.04
N ARG A 194 -6.83 16.43 -4.74
CA ARG A 194 -5.84 16.79 -3.71
C ARG A 194 -4.77 15.74 -3.54
N THR A 195 -5.11 14.45 -3.62
CA THR A 195 -4.12 13.37 -3.53
C THR A 195 -3.24 13.36 -4.78
N ARG A 196 -3.82 13.57 -5.97
CA ARG A 196 -3.07 13.77 -7.22
C ARG A 196 -2.13 14.97 -7.14
N ALA A 197 -2.59 16.11 -6.62
CA ALA A 197 -1.76 17.29 -6.44
C ALA A 197 -0.58 17.03 -5.48
N ALA A 198 -0.80 16.31 -4.38
CA ALA A 198 0.26 15.96 -3.43
C ALA A 198 1.31 15.01 -4.03
N VAL A 199 0.85 14.00 -4.77
CA VAL A 199 1.71 13.06 -5.51
C VAL A 199 2.55 13.80 -6.55
N ALA A 200 1.91 14.62 -7.39
CA ALA A 200 2.60 15.41 -8.42
C ALA A 200 3.62 16.38 -7.84
N ALA A 201 3.28 17.09 -6.75
CA ALA A 201 4.19 18.03 -6.08
C ALA A 201 5.40 17.36 -5.41
N THR A 202 5.37 16.04 -5.24
CA THR A 202 6.46 15.24 -4.64
C THR A 202 6.95 14.17 -5.61
N ARG A 203 6.66 14.32 -6.91
CA ARG A 203 7.01 13.33 -7.94
C ARG A 203 8.49 12.99 -7.85
N GLY A 204 8.81 11.70 -7.84
CA GLY A 204 10.19 11.20 -7.79
C GLY A 204 10.90 11.37 -6.45
N GLN A 205 10.27 11.96 -5.42
CA GLN A 205 10.90 12.11 -4.11
C GLN A 205 10.69 10.88 -3.24
N VAL A 206 11.78 10.38 -2.66
CA VAL A 206 11.86 9.18 -1.83
C VAL A 206 12.71 9.42 -0.59
N LEU A 207 12.52 8.61 0.45
CA LEU A 207 13.38 8.58 1.63
C LEU A 207 14.40 7.45 1.50
N THR A 208 15.68 7.76 1.74
CA THR A 208 16.78 6.79 1.69
C THR A 208 17.55 6.74 3.00
N TYR A 209 18.20 5.61 3.24
CA TYR A 209 19.20 5.43 4.28
C TYR A 209 20.34 4.62 3.67
N GLU A 210 21.58 5.10 3.78
CA GLU A 210 22.73 4.50 3.11
C GLU A 210 22.49 4.30 1.59
N LEU A 211 21.91 5.32 0.94
CA LEU A 211 21.57 5.35 -0.49
C LEU A 211 20.52 4.32 -0.96
N ALA A 212 19.91 3.56 -0.06
CA ALA A 212 18.83 2.64 -0.36
C ALA A 212 17.46 3.18 0.09
N PRO A 213 16.37 3.01 -0.69
CA PRO A 213 15.02 3.35 -0.24
C PRO A 213 14.67 2.66 1.07
N ILE A 214 14.16 3.41 2.05
CA ILE A 214 13.82 2.87 3.36
C ILE A 214 12.50 2.10 3.36
N GLU A 215 12.28 1.27 4.38
CA GLU A 215 10.96 0.80 4.72
C GLU A 215 10.16 1.89 5.44
N ALA A 216 9.59 2.81 4.65
CA ALA A 216 8.83 3.96 5.14
C ALA A 216 7.44 3.56 5.69
N TYR A 217 7.41 2.77 6.76
CA TYR A 217 6.18 2.39 7.45
C TYR A 217 5.43 3.62 7.98
N PHE A 218 4.10 3.55 7.98
CA PHE A 218 3.22 4.61 8.48
C PHE A 218 1.95 4.01 9.09
N HIS A 219 1.26 4.78 9.92
CA HIS A 219 0.06 4.33 10.63
C HIS A 219 -0.86 5.50 11.00
N ALA A 220 -2.12 5.21 11.35
CA ALA A 220 -3.12 6.23 11.64
C ALA A 220 -2.74 7.14 12.82
N SER A 221 -2.56 6.57 14.02
CA SER A 221 -2.23 7.35 15.21
C SER A 221 -1.29 6.58 16.16
N CYS A 222 -0.20 7.19 16.60
CA CYS A 222 0.72 6.55 17.54
C CYS A 222 0.25 6.66 19.01
N GLY A 223 -0.73 7.52 19.30
CA GLY A 223 -1.22 7.77 20.66
C GLY A 223 -0.30 8.65 21.52
N GLY A 224 0.64 9.38 20.91
CA GLY A 224 1.51 10.36 21.59
C GLY A 224 3.00 10.12 21.40
N ARG A 225 3.42 8.90 21.10
CA ARG A 225 4.82 8.55 20.80
C ARG A 225 4.87 7.38 19.82
N THR A 226 5.75 7.47 18.81
CA THR A 226 5.98 6.36 17.88
C THR A 226 6.80 5.25 18.55
N GLU A 227 6.85 4.08 17.92
CA GLU A 227 7.58 2.91 18.37
C GLU A 227 8.73 2.59 17.40
N SER A 228 9.76 1.93 17.93
CA SER A 228 10.88 1.44 17.14
C SER A 228 10.45 0.37 16.12
N GLY A 229 11.18 0.26 15.01
CA GLY A 229 11.02 -0.85 14.07
C GLY A 229 11.18 -2.21 14.75
N ALA A 230 12.14 -2.35 15.66
CA ALA A 230 12.40 -3.61 16.35
C ALA A 230 11.22 -4.05 17.23
N ALA A 231 10.64 -3.14 18.02
CA ALA A 231 9.55 -3.48 18.91
C ALA A 231 8.18 -3.59 18.20
N ALA A 232 7.92 -2.77 17.18
CA ALA A 232 6.64 -2.77 16.47
C ALA A 232 6.55 -3.81 15.34
N LEU A 233 7.67 -4.06 14.66
CA LEU A 233 7.72 -4.81 13.40
C LEU A 233 8.70 -5.99 13.45
N GLN A 234 9.46 -6.16 14.53
CA GLN A 234 10.52 -7.18 14.65
C GLN A 234 11.59 -7.05 13.56
N ARG A 235 11.86 -5.80 13.12
CA ARG A 235 12.88 -5.47 12.12
C ARG A 235 13.84 -4.43 12.69
N ASP A 236 15.13 -4.65 12.52
CA ASP A 236 16.15 -3.67 12.90
C ASP A 236 16.25 -2.59 11.82
N LEU A 237 15.58 -1.46 12.06
CA LEU A 237 15.44 -0.36 11.10
C LEU A 237 15.93 0.93 11.79
N PRO A 238 17.20 1.33 11.59
CA PRO A 238 17.82 2.45 12.32
C PRO A 238 17.11 3.80 12.15
N TYR A 239 16.38 3.97 11.06
CA TYR A 239 15.57 5.14 10.73
C TYR A 239 14.14 5.10 11.31
N LEU A 240 13.71 4.00 11.93
CA LEU A 240 12.45 3.90 12.67
C LEU A 240 12.70 3.92 14.17
N LYS A 241 12.98 5.12 14.70
CA LYS A 241 13.17 5.36 16.13
C LYS A 241 11.90 5.95 16.77
N PRO A 242 11.65 5.72 18.07
CA PRO A 242 10.59 6.39 18.80
C PRO A 242 10.79 7.91 18.83
N VAL A 243 9.79 8.66 18.40
CA VAL A 243 9.72 10.13 18.47
C VAL A 243 8.42 10.56 19.13
N ASP A 244 8.46 11.69 19.84
CA ASP A 244 7.27 12.30 20.42
C ASP A 244 6.36 12.83 19.33
N CYS A 245 5.05 12.69 19.49
CA CYS A 245 4.10 12.99 18.43
C CYS A 245 2.89 13.74 18.98
N PRO A 246 2.49 14.86 18.35
CA PRO A 246 1.41 15.70 18.86
C PRO A 246 0.02 15.06 18.74
N CYS A 247 -0.12 13.88 18.10
CA CYS A 247 -1.41 13.21 18.00
C CYS A 247 -1.96 12.74 19.36
N GLY A 248 -1.11 12.61 20.40
CA GLY A 248 -1.51 12.18 21.74
C GLY A 248 -2.42 13.17 22.47
N GLU A 249 -2.43 14.43 22.03
CA GLU A 249 -3.30 15.49 22.55
C GLU A 249 -4.72 15.42 21.96
N LEU A 250 -4.92 14.64 20.88
CA LEU A 250 -6.19 14.55 20.17
C LEU A 250 -7.12 13.56 20.87
N PRO A 251 -8.38 13.95 21.18
CA PRO A 251 -9.39 13.02 21.71
C PRO A 251 -9.61 11.80 20.80
N ALA A 252 -9.51 11.98 19.48
CA ALA A 252 -9.63 10.91 18.49
C ALA A 252 -8.54 9.83 18.59
N SER A 253 -7.46 10.08 19.36
CA SER A 253 -6.45 9.08 19.64
C SER A 253 -6.91 8.06 20.69
N HIS A 254 -7.94 8.35 21.48
CA HIS A 254 -8.42 7.46 22.54
C HIS A 254 -9.46 6.45 22.04
N TRP A 255 -9.46 5.25 22.62
CA TRP A 255 -10.46 4.23 22.33
C TRP A 255 -10.69 3.32 23.53
N SER A 256 -11.86 2.67 23.56
CA SER A 256 -12.17 1.60 24.50
C SER A 256 -12.86 0.45 23.79
N ALA A 257 -12.65 -0.77 24.27
CA ALA A 257 -13.34 -1.95 23.78
C ALA A 257 -13.71 -2.89 24.93
N GLN A 258 -14.91 -3.46 24.88
CA GLN A 258 -15.31 -4.54 25.77
C GLN A 258 -15.12 -5.87 25.02
N VAL A 259 -14.54 -6.86 25.68
CA VAL A 259 -14.33 -8.23 25.18
C VAL A 259 -14.89 -9.21 26.21
N SER A 260 -15.76 -10.13 25.80
CA SER A 260 -16.31 -11.13 26.72
C SER A 260 -15.22 -12.14 27.15
N THR A 261 -15.44 -12.82 28.29
CA THR A 261 -14.52 -13.88 28.74
C THR A 261 -14.36 -14.98 27.68
N ALA A 262 -15.44 -15.37 27.02
CA ALA A 262 -15.39 -16.42 25.99
C ALA A 262 -14.55 -16.00 24.77
N GLU A 263 -14.72 -14.76 24.29
CA GLU A 263 -13.89 -14.22 23.20
C GLU A 263 -12.42 -14.11 23.62
N MET A 264 -12.16 -13.71 24.86
CA MET A 264 -10.79 -13.62 25.40
C MET A 264 -10.14 -15.01 25.47
N ASP A 265 -10.83 -16.01 26.01
CA ASP A 265 -10.32 -17.38 26.13
C ASP A 265 -10.06 -17.99 24.74
N ALA A 266 -10.95 -17.74 23.78
CA ALA A 266 -10.77 -18.17 22.39
C ALA A 266 -9.55 -17.49 21.74
N ALA A 267 -9.37 -16.19 21.94
CA ALA A 267 -8.24 -15.45 21.42
C ALA A 267 -6.92 -15.86 22.09
N LEU A 268 -6.91 -16.13 23.40
CA LEU A 268 -5.72 -16.61 24.13
C LEU A 268 -5.39 -18.06 23.80
N ARG A 269 -6.41 -18.89 23.52
CA ARG A 269 -6.36 -20.36 23.50
C ARG A 269 -6.03 -20.94 24.90
N PHE A 270 -6.43 -20.23 25.94
CA PHE A 270 -6.35 -20.60 27.36
C PHE A 270 -7.25 -19.74 28.24
N ALA A 271 -7.54 -20.22 29.45
CA ALA A 271 -8.37 -19.50 30.41
C ALA A 271 -7.75 -18.15 30.80
N SER A 272 -8.51 -17.08 30.65
CA SER A 272 -8.15 -15.69 30.94
C SER A 272 -8.27 -15.32 32.43
N ALA A 273 -8.61 -16.26 33.30
CA ALA A 273 -8.66 -16.05 34.73
C ALA A 273 -7.28 -15.57 35.25
N GLY A 274 -7.24 -14.40 35.88
CA GLY A 274 -5.98 -13.78 36.32
C GLY A 274 -5.14 -13.17 35.20
N LEU A 275 -5.74 -12.82 34.05
CA LEU A 275 -5.04 -12.11 32.97
C LEU A 275 -4.40 -10.82 33.50
N ARG A 276 -3.14 -10.62 33.14
CA ARG A 276 -2.37 -9.41 33.43
C ARG A 276 -1.48 -9.03 32.24
N THR A 277 -1.15 -7.74 32.16
CA THR A 277 -0.04 -7.25 31.35
C THR A 277 1.27 -7.80 31.91
N ALA A 278 1.99 -8.60 31.13
CA ALA A 278 3.21 -9.27 31.56
C ALA A 278 4.48 -8.49 31.20
N ALA A 279 4.46 -7.77 30.07
CA ALA A 279 5.57 -6.94 29.64
C ALA A 279 5.09 -5.76 28.78
N ARG A 280 5.89 -4.69 28.78
CA ARG A 280 5.73 -3.52 27.90
C ARG A 280 7.05 -3.22 27.19
N THR A 281 6.97 -2.58 26.04
CA THR A 281 8.11 -2.01 25.32
C THR A 281 8.63 -0.77 26.05
N ALA A 282 9.78 -0.24 25.60
CA ALA A 282 10.34 1.00 26.14
C ALA A 282 9.42 2.23 25.98
N THR A 283 8.48 2.20 25.03
CA THR A 283 7.47 3.26 24.83
C THR A 283 6.17 3.02 25.60
N GLY A 284 6.10 1.95 26.41
CA GLY A 284 4.94 1.61 27.24
C GLY A 284 3.84 0.80 26.53
N ARG A 285 4.05 0.38 25.27
CA ARG A 285 3.12 -0.51 24.56
C ARG A 285 3.17 -1.91 25.14
N VAL A 286 2.04 -2.57 25.30
CA VAL A 286 1.97 -3.95 25.78
C VAL A 286 2.61 -4.88 24.74
N SER A 287 3.66 -5.60 25.15
CA SER A 287 4.33 -6.59 24.31
C SER A 287 3.84 -8.00 24.62
N ARG A 288 3.46 -8.28 25.88
CA ARG A 288 3.02 -9.61 26.31
C ARG A 288 1.92 -9.54 27.36
N VAL A 289 0.95 -10.45 27.25
CA VAL A 289 -0.06 -10.72 28.27
C VAL A 289 0.12 -12.13 28.85
N ALA A 290 -0.30 -12.36 30.08
CA ALA A 290 -0.21 -13.67 30.72
C ALA A 290 -1.40 -13.95 31.65
N ALA A 291 -1.75 -15.23 31.78
CA ALA A 291 -2.66 -15.75 32.81
C ALA A 291 -2.03 -17.02 33.41
N GLY A 292 -1.72 -16.97 34.71
CA GLY A 292 -0.91 -18.01 35.36
C GLY A 292 0.46 -18.17 34.69
N ALA A 293 0.82 -19.41 34.33
CA ALA A 293 2.08 -19.73 33.65
C ALA A 293 2.03 -19.57 32.10
N ARG A 294 0.84 -19.31 31.52
CA ARG A 294 0.68 -19.19 30.06
C ARG A 294 0.75 -17.72 29.65
N SER A 295 1.36 -17.46 28.50
CA SER A 295 1.49 -16.11 27.95
C SER A 295 1.27 -16.08 26.44
N LEU A 296 0.96 -14.89 25.92
CA LEU A 296 0.77 -14.63 24.50
C LEU A 296 1.36 -13.27 24.13
N ASP A 297 1.99 -13.20 22.97
CA ASP A 297 2.41 -11.93 22.37
C ASP A 297 1.19 -11.05 22.10
N ALA A 298 1.26 -9.79 22.54
CA ALA A 298 0.11 -8.89 22.47
C ALA A 298 -0.26 -8.55 21.02
N ALA A 299 0.70 -8.57 20.10
CA ALA A 299 0.46 -8.46 18.66
C ALA A 299 -0.43 -9.59 18.15
N GLN A 300 -0.19 -10.84 18.60
CA GLN A 300 -1.02 -11.99 18.24
C GLN A 300 -2.41 -11.90 18.88
N LEU A 301 -2.51 -11.45 20.12
CA LEU A 301 -3.81 -11.18 20.76
C LEU A 301 -4.61 -10.16 19.95
N ARG A 302 -3.99 -9.03 19.60
CA ARG A 302 -4.59 -7.96 18.79
C ARG A 302 -5.05 -8.47 17.43
N GLN A 303 -4.25 -9.29 16.76
CA GLN A 303 -4.63 -9.92 15.49
C GLN A 303 -5.89 -10.79 15.65
N ARG A 304 -5.95 -11.61 16.71
CA ARG A 304 -7.08 -12.53 16.96
C ARG A 304 -8.36 -11.81 17.39
N LEU A 305 -8.24 -10.70 18.13
CA LEU A 305 -9.38 -9.88 18.54
C LEU A 305 -9.82 -8.86 17.48
N GLY A 306 -9.01 -8.65 16.45
CA GLY A 306 -9.28 -7.75 15.34
C GLY A 306 -8.70 -6.34 15.52
N TYR A 307 -8.08 -5.83 14.45
CA TYR A 307 -7.36 -4.55 14.44
C TYR A 307 -8.26 -3.31 14.58
N THR A 308 -9.56 -3.42 14.35
CA THR A 308 -10.54 -2.33 14.52
C THR A 308 -11.09 -2.26 15.95
N ARG A 309 -11.15 -3.40 16.65
CA ARG A 309 -11.58 -3.50 18.04
C ARG A 309 -10.44 -3.17 18.99
N ILE A 310 -9.29 -3.81 18.79
CA ILE A 310 -8.05 -3.52 19.52
C ILE A 310 -7.13 -2.70 18.60
N LYS A 311 -7.31 -1.38 18.65
CA LYS A 311 -6.75 -0.47 17.64
C LYS A 311 -5.23 -0.36 17.70
N SER A 312 -4.62 -0.55 18.86
CA SER A 312 -3.16 -0.49 19.04
C SER A 312 -2.69 -1.43 20.16
N LEU A 313 -1.38 -1.47 20.40
CA LEU A 313 -0.78 -2.12 21.57
C LEU A 313 -0.56 -1.15 22.75
N SER A 314 -0.94 0.12 22.61
CA SER A 314 -0.95 1.08 23.72
C SER A 314 -2.31 1.00 24.41
N PHE A 315 -2.44 0.06 25.35
CA PHE A 315 -3.66 -0.13 26.13
C PHE A 315 -3.36 -0.59 27.56
N ASP A 316 -4.40 -0.44 28.38
CA ASP A 316 -4.61 -1.12 29.65
C ASP A 316 -5.82 -2.05 29.52
N VAL A 317 -5.82 -3.14 30.29
CA VAL A 317 -6.90 -4.13 30.29
C VAL A 317 -7.28 -4.49 31.72
N GLU A 318 -8.57 -4.40 32.01
CA GLU A 318 -9.13 -4.68 33.34
C GLU A 318 -10.30 -5.66 33.20
N ARG A 319 -10.45 -6.56 34.19
CA ARG A 319 -11.59 -7.48 34.23
C ARG A 319 -12.79 -6.82 34.91
N ASN A 320 -13.97 -6.97 34.34
CA ASN A 320 -15.25 -6.52 34.89
C ASN A 320 -16.30 -7.64 34.81
N ALA A 321 -17.54 -7.33 35.19
CA ALA A 321 -18.64 -8.31 35.16
C ALA A 321 -18.96 -8.83 33.74
N GLN A 322 -18.65 -8.05 32.71
CA GLN A 322 -18.89 -8.36 31.30
C GLN A 322 -17.67 -8.95 30.58
N GLY A 323 -16.59 -9.29 31.29
CA GLY A 323 -15.35 -9.80 30.72
C GLY A 323 -14.18 -8.84 30.93
N PHE A 324 -13.61 -8.31 29.85
CA PHE A 324 -12.42 -7.47 29.84
C PHE A 324 -12.68 -6.13 29.15
N ARG A 325 -12.42 -5.03 29.86
CA ARG A 325 -12.43 -3.68 29.33
C ARG A 325 -11.01 -3.27 28.96
N PHE A 326 -10.83 -2.96 27.68
CA PHE A 326 -9.63 -2.33 27.17
C PHE A 326 -9.85 -0.82 27.10
N THR A 327 -8.85 -0.06 27.54
CA THR A 327 -8.75 1.39 27.32
C THR A 327 -7.39 1.66 26.73
N GLY A 328 -7.35 2.33 25.57
CA GLY A 328 -6.10 2.52 24.87
C GLY A 328 -6.03 3.80 24.06
N ARG A 329 -4.86 4.00 23.44
CA ARG A 329 -4.55 5.16 22.61
C ARG A 329 -3.93 4.74 21.28
N GLY A 330 -4.06 5.59 20.27
CA GLY A 330 -3.55 5.36 18.93
C GLY A 330 -4.32 4.29 18.15
N TYR A 331 -3.96 4.15 16.88
CA TYR A 331 -4.45 3.16 15.95
C TYR A 331 -3.33 2.79 14.98
N GLY A 332 -2.90 1.53 15.03
CA GLY A 332 -1.86 0.98 14.17
C GLY A 332 -0.65 0.44 14.93
N HIS A 333 0.35 -0.01 14.19
CA HIS A 333 1.57 -0.61 14.76
C HIS A 333 2.42 0.42 15.51
N GLY A 334 2.41 1.69 15.08
CA GLY A 334 3.05 2.80 15.80
C GLY A 334 4.44 3.20 15.32
N ALA A 335 5.02 2.52 14.31
CA ALA A 335 6.33 2.84 13.76
C ALA A 335 6.25 3.81 12.57
N GLY A 336 7.27 4.64 12.40
CA GLY A 336 7.39 5.61 11.31
C GLY A 336 6.32 6.72 11.37
N LEU A 337 5.85 7.16 10.21
CA LEU A 337 4.97 8.32 10.09
C LEU A 337 3.59 8.10 10.74
N CYS A 338 3.25 8.97 11.68
CA CYS A 338 1.92 9.04 12.29
C CYS A 338 1.03 10.00 11.49
N GLN A 339 -0.01 9.51 10.82
CA GLN A 339 -0.87 10.31 9.94
C GLN A 339 -1.56 11.47 10.66
N TRP A 340 -2.17 11.21 11.82
CA TRP A 340 -2.77 12.28 12.65
C TRP A 340 -1.73 13.25 13.21
N GLY A 341 -0.51 12.78 13.46
CA GLY A 341 0.59 13.64 13.91
C GLY A 341 1.09 14.55 12.80
N ALA A 342 1.30 14.01 11.59
CA ALA A 342 1.61 14.77 10.39
C ALA A 342 0.55 15.84 10.10
N LYS A 343 -0.75 15.53 10.29
CA LYS A 343 -1.83 16.52 10.21
C LYS A 343 -1.60 17.68 11.17
N VAL A 344 -1.37 17.40 12.45
CA VAL A 344 -1.19 18.44 13.48
C VAL A 344 0.08 19.26 13.23
N LEU A 345 1.18 18.63 12.80
CA LEU A 345 2.40 19.35 12.44
C LEU A 345 2.18 20.28 11.23
N ALA A 346 1.45 19.81 10.21
CA ALA A 346 1.08 20.63 9.07
C ALA A 346 0.11 21.77 9.45
N ASP A 347 -0.86 21.53 10.33
CA ASP A 347 -1.75 22.57 10.87
C ASP A 347 -0.95 23.65 11.64
N ARG A 348 0.18 23.26 12.25
CA ARG A 348 1.14 24.16 12.92
C ARG A 348 2.12 24.83 11.95
N GLY A 349 1.94 24.67 10.63
CA GLY A 349 2.72 25.32 9.59
C GLY A 349 4.00 24.61 9.17
N GLN A 350 4.25 23.37 9.63
CA GLN A 350 5.42 22.61 9.18
C GLN A 350 5.24 22.10 7.75
N GLY A 351 6.33 22.20 6.96
CA GLY A 351 6.37 21.63 5.62
C GLY A 351 6.55 20.11 5.63
N TYR A 352 6.19 19.45 4.53
CA TYR A 352 6.27 17.99 4.42
C TYR A 352 7.69 17.43 4.67
N LYS A 353 8.73 18.18 4.31
CA LYS A 353 10.13 17.78 4.54
C LYS A 353 10.45 17.69 6.03
N ASP A 354 10.01 18.67 6.82
CA ASP A 354 10.21 18.68 8.28
C ASP A 354 9.41 17.56 8.95
N ILE A 355 8.18 17.32 8.47
CA ILE A 355 7.34 16.22 8.93
C ILE A 355 8.03 14.87 8.69
N LEU A 356 8.61 14.66 7.50
CA LEU A 356 9.34 13.42 7.17
C LEU A 356 10.60 13.27 8.03
N ALA A 357 11.40 14.33 8.15
CA ALA A 357 12.61 14.32 8.97
C ALA A 357 12.32 14.02 10.46
N HIS A 358 11.17 14.48 10.96
CA HIS A 358 10.70 14.17 12.30
C HIS A 358 10.39 12.68 12.49
N TYR A 359 9.67 12.05 11.55
CA TYR A 359 9.23 10.66 11.69
C TYR A 359 10.23 9.59 11.24
N TYR A 360 11.19 9.97 10.40
CA TYR A 360 12.23 9.07 9.88
C TYR A 360 13.62 9.64 10.18
N PRO A 361 13.99 9.78 11.47
CA PRO A 361 15.24 10.41 11.86
C PRO A 361 16.44 9.64 11.29
N GLY A 362 17.28 10.35 10.52
CA GLY A 362 18.45 9.79 9.84
C GLY A 362 18.19 9.31 8.41
N ALA A 363 16.94 9.32 7.93
CA ALA A 363 16.66 9.15 6.52
C ALA A 363 16.85 10.47 5.75
N GLU A 364 17.27 10.38 4.49
CA GLU A 364 17.48 11.50 3.60
C GLU A 364 16.38 11.58 2.55
N LEU A 365 15.89 12.78 2.25
CA LEU A 365 14.97 12.99 1.13
C LEU A 365 15.77 13.17 -0.16
N GLN A 366 15.56 12.27 -1.12
CA GLN A 366 16.27 12.28 -2.40
C GLN A 366 15.30 12.35 -3.59
N GLN A 367 15.77 12.93 -4.70
CA GLN A 367 15.07 12.96 -5.99
C GLN A 367 15.57 11.81 -6.85
N LEU A 368 14.70 10.85 -7.16
CA LEU A 368 15.04 9.65 -7.94
C LEU A 368 14.84 9.86 -9.46
N TYR A 369 13.80 10.59 -9.87
CA TYR A 369 13.41 10.80 -11.28
C TYR A 369 12.49 12.01 -11.51
#